data_AF-X1GSR8-F1
#
_entry.id   AF-X1GSR8-F1
#
_cell.length_a   1.000
_cell.length_b   1.000
_cell.length_c   1.000
_cell.angle_alpha   90.00
_cell.angle_beta   90.00
_cell.angle_gamma   90.00
#
_symmetry.space_group_name_H-M   'P 1'
#
loop_
_entity.id
_entity.type
_entity.pdbx_description
1 polymer ?
#
loop_
_entity_poly.entity_id
_entity_poly.type
_entity_poly.pdbx_seq_one_letter_code
_entity_poly.pdbx_strand_id
1 'polypeptide(L)'
;PYEESIYAVDDSTAVVELKRFHSDWWLGLGVFATALHMARETVEAGPEEWENIVGTGPFYITENVHGSHLGFARNPDYWRTTIINGVEYDLPFIDELIMPFIPDESTRMAALRTGVLDACLTVDATPAASLEMTAPSGIKGLYRKAGH
;
A
#
# COMPACT_ATOMS: atom_id res chain seq x y z
N PRO A 1 7.56 -17.25 16.56
CA PRO A 1 6.51 -16.64 17.40
C PRO A 1 7.02 -16.40 18.82
N TYR A 2 7.10 -15.12 19.21
CA TYR A 2 7.44 -14.68 20.57
C TYR A 2 6.22 -14.68 21.49
N GLU A 3 5.04 -14.79 20.86
CA GLU A 3 3.73 -14.73 21.47
C GLU A 3 3.39 -16.06 22.16
N GLU A 4 2.80 -15.96 23.34
CA GLU A 4 2.15 -17.05 24.07
C GLU A 4 0.68 -17.14 23.70
N SER A 5 -0.01 -15.99 23.70
CA SER A 5 -1.44 -15.89 23.40
C SER A 5 -1.78 -14.52 22.79
N ILE A 6 -2.87 -14.46 22.02
CA ILE A 6 -3.49 -13.22 21.53
C ILE A 6 -5.00 -13.36 21.74
N TYR A 7 -5.62 -12.39 22.42
CA TYR A 7 -7.06 -12.41 22.66
C TYR A 7 -7.65 -10.99 22.76
N ALA A 8 -8.92 -10.84 22.38
CA ALA A 8 -9.68 -9.62 22.59
C ALA A 8 -10.26 -9.60 24.01
N VAL A 9 -10.19 -8.45 24.68
CA VAL A 9 -10.87 -8.22 25.97
C VAL A 9 -12.17 -7.45 25.80
N ASP A 10 -12.26 -6.65 24.73
CA ASP A 10 -13.46 -5.97 24.25
C ASP A 10 -13.35 -5.68 22.74
N ASP A 11 -14.37 -5.03 22.18
CA ASP A 11 -14.49 -4.74 20.73
C ASP A 11 -13.36 -3.88 20.16
N SER A 12 -12.60 -3.19 21.01
CA SER A 12 -11.55 -2.24 20.62
C SER A 12 -10.18 -2.52 21.24
N THR A 13 -10.06 -3.57 22.07
CA THR A 13 -8.86 -3.86 22.85
C THR A 13 -8.44 -5.32 22.70
N ALA A 14 -7.19 -5.52 22.26
CA ALA A 14 -6.54 -6.83 22.21
C ALA A 14 -5.31 -6.87 23.12
N VAL A 15 -5.07 -8.04 23.72
CA VAL A 15 -3.91 -8.34 24.56
C VAL A 15 -3.02 -9.34 23.82
N VAL A 16 -1.72 -9.05 23.79
CA VAL A 16 -0.68 -9.95 23.28
C VAL A 16 0.22 -10.33 24.46
N GLU A 17 0.20 -11.61 24.84
CA GLU A 17 1.08 -12.13 25.89
C GLU A 17 2.35 -12.69 25.24
N LEU A 18 3.52 -12.35 25.79
CA LEU A 18 4.81 -12.80 25.26
C LEU A 18 5.45 -13.81 26.21
N LYS A 19 6.00 -14.90 25.67
CA LYS A 19 6.71 -15.92 26.46
C LYS A 19 7.96 -15.38 27.18
N ARG A 20 8.51 -14.28 26.65
CA ARG A 20 9.68 -13.56 27.15
C ARG A 20 9.71 -12.16 26.55
N PHE A 21 10.40 -11.23 27.21
CA PHE A 21 10.64 -9.90 26.64
C PHE A 21 11.38 -10.00 25.30
N HIS A 22 10.88 -9.23 24.32
CA HIS A 22 11.48 -9.07 22.99
C HIS A 22 11.21 -7.64 22.54
N SER A 23 12.22 -6.85 22.16
CA SER A 23 12.06 -5.39 21.95
C SER A 23 11.32 -5.00 20.67
N ASP A 24 11.26 -5.93 19.72
CA ASP A 24 10.79 -5.75 18.34
C ASP A 24 9.56 -6.60 18.03
N TRP A 25 8.91 -7.16 19.06
CA TRP A 25 7.65 -7.93 18.93
C TRP A 25 6.58 -7.16 18.16
N TRP A 26 6.50 -5.84 18.37
CA TRP A 26 5.52 -4.95 17.75
C TRP A 26 5.73 -4.78 16.24
N LEU A 27 6.91 -5.10 15.70
CA LEU A 27 7.14 -5.05 14.25
C LEU A 27 6.20 -6.01 13.51
N GLY A 28 5.81 -7.13 14.14
CA GLY A 28 4.84 -8.06 13.56
C GLY A 28 3.47 -7.42 13.27
N LEU A 29 3.09 -6.38 14.03
CA LEU A 29 1.79 -5.69 13.90
C LEU A 29 1.78 -4.65 12.78
N GLY A 30 2.94 -4.19 12.30
CA GLY A 30 3.02 -3.03 11.40
C GLY A 30 3.86 -3.23 10.14
N VAL A 31 4.58 -4.35 10.01
CA VAL A 31 5.54 -4.56 8.91
C VAL A 31 5.03 -5.59 7.91
N PHE A 32 4.81 -5.14 6.67
CA PHE A 32 4.50 -5.96 5.48
C PHE A 32 3.37 -6.99 5.70
N ALA A 33 3.42 -8.13 4.99
CA ALA A 33 2.34 -9.11 4.87
C ALA A 33 1.87 -9.74 6.20
N THR A 34 2.61 -9.58 7.30
CA THR A 34 2.21 -10.06 8.64
C THR A 34 1.31 -9.11 9.40
N ALA A 35 1.19 -7.86 8.93
CA ALA A 35 0.37 -6.80 9.53
C ALA A 35 -1.00 -6.63 8.85
N LEU A 36 -1.32 -7.45 7.85
CA LEU A 36 -2.61 -7.40 7.18
C LEU A 36 -3.69 -7.96 8.11
N HIS A 37 -4.52 -7.07 8.62
CA HIS A 37 -5.69 -7.42 9.41
C HIS A 37 -6.79 -7.82 8.44
N MET A 38 -6.99 -9.13 8.29
CA MET A 38 -8.02 -9.67 7.42
C MET A 38 -9.36 -9.70 8.17
N ALA A 39 -10.42 -9.25 7.52
CA ALA A 39 -11.76 -9.44 8.04
C ALA A 39 -12.06 -10.95 8.11
N ARG A 40 -12.83 -11.36 9.13
CA ARG A 40 -13.23 -12.76 9.31
C ARG A 40 -13.99 -13.26 8.09
N GLU A 41 -14.86 -12.42 7.56
CA GLU A 41 -15.72 -12.68 6.40
C GLU A 41 -14.88 -12.94 5.15
N THR A 42 -13.76 -12.25 4.94
CA THR A 42 -12.84 -12.55 3.82
C THR A 42 -12.21 -13.93 3.98
N VAL A 43 -11.82 -14.31 5.20
CA VAL A 43 -11.25 -15.64 5.47
C VAL A 43 -12.29 -16.73 5.24
N GLU A 44 -13.54 -16.50 5.65
CA GLU A 44 -14.65 -17.44 5.47
C GLU A 44 -15.10 -17.55 4.01
N ALA A 45 -15.04 -16.46 3.24
CA ALA A 45 -15.41 -16.43 1.83
C ALA A 45 -14.35 -17.03 0.89
N GLY A 46 -13.07 -17.03 1.30
CA GLY A 46 -11.94 -17.50 0.50
C GLY A 46 -11.05 -16.32 0.06
N PRO A 47 -9.92 -16.06 0.73
CA PRO A 47 -9.08 -14.88 0.51
C PRO A 47 -8.26 -14.91 -0.78
N GLU A 48 -8.25 -16.04 -1.49
CA GLU A 48 -7.61 -16.23 -2.78
C GLU A 48 -8.31 -15.49 -3.93
N GLU A 49 -9.63 -15.30 -3.84
CA GLU A 49 -10.40 -14.53 -4.83
C GLU A 49 -10.39 -13.05 -4.44
N TRP A 50 -9.99 -12.18 -5.36
CA TRP A 50 -9.82 -10.76 -5.06
C TRP A 50 -11.15 -10.08 -4.72
N GLU A 51 -12.26 -10.57 -5.25
CA GLU A 51 -13.62 -10.10 -5.00
C GLU A 51 -14.05 -10.30 -3.54
N ASN A 52 -13.45 -11.27 -2.85
CA ASN A 52 -13.75 -11.57 -1.45
C ASN A 52 -12.91 -10.70 -0.48
N ILE A 53 -11.90 -10.00 -0.99
CA ILE A 53 -11.00 -9.19 -0.18
C ILE A 53 -11.73 -7.92 0.26
N VAL A 54 -11.99 -7.82 1.56
CA VAL A 54 -12.36 -6.56 2.21
C VAL A 54 -11.22 -6.09 3.12
N GLY A 55 -11.02 -4.79 3.19
CA GLY A 55 -9.94 -4.21 3.99
C GLY A 55 -10.27 -2.81 4.47
N THR A 56 -9.55 -2.36 5.50
CA THR A 56 -9.72 -1.03 6.11
C THR A 56 -8.77 0.02 5.52
N GLY A 57 -8.23 -0.26 4.34
CA GLY A 57 -7.28 0.59 3.62
C GLY A 57 -7.96 1.76 2.90
N PRO A 58 -7.17 2.67 2.30
CA PRO A 58 -7.68 3.85 1.59
C PRO A 58 -8.41 3.53 0.28
N PHE A 59 -8.22 2.32 -0.27
CA PHE A 59 -8.84 1.88 -1.51
C PHE A 59 -9.34 0.45 -1.40
N TYR A 60 -10.34 0.09 -2.20
CA TYR A 60 -10.80 -1.28 -2.42
C TYR A 60 -10.68 -1.65 -3.91
N ILE A 61 -10.54 -2.94 -4.20
CA ILE A 61 -10.36 -3.44 -5.57
C ILE A 61 -11.69 -3.37 -6.30
N THR A 62 -11.71 -2.80 -7.50
CA THR A 62 -12.88 -2.74 -8.38
C THR A 62 -12.79 -3.72 -9.54
N GLU A 63 -11.59 -3.99 -10.02
CA GLU A 63 -11.35 -4.96 -11.10
C GLU A 63 -9.94 -5.54 -11.06
N ASN A 64 -9.82 -6.75 -11.60
CA ASN A 64 -8.55 -7.41 -11.87
C ASN A 64 -8.57 -7.96 -13.30
N VAL A 65 -8.02 -7.20 -14.24
CA VAL A 65 -7.90 -7.63 -15.63
C VAL A 65 -6.56 -8.34 -15.78
N HIS A 66 -6.60 -9.66 -15.76
CA HIS A 66 -5.41 -10.51 -15.77
C HIS A 66 -4.44 -10.14 -16.91
N GLY A 67 -3.18 -9.88 -16.55
CA GLY A 67 -2.13 -9.47 -17.49
C GLY A 67 -2.21 -8.03 -17.99
N SER A 68 -3.20 -7.25 -17.54
CA SER A 68 -3.37 -5.83 -17.90
C SER A 68 -3.20 -4.91 -16.70
N HIS A 69 -4.12 -4.93 -15.73
CA HIS A 69 -4.11 -4.00 -14.61
C HIS A 69 -5.00 -4.45 -13.44
N LEU A 70 -4.78 -3.83 -12.29
CA LEU A 70 -5.73 -3.77 -11.18
C LEU A 70 -6.36 -2.38 -11.11
N GLY A 71 -7.68 -2.33 -10.96
CA GLY A 71 -8.40 -1.10 -10.70
C GLY A 71 -8.84 -1.01 -9.24
N PHE A 72 -8.84 0.21 -8.71
CA PHE A 72 -9.22 0.49 -7.34
C PHE A 72 -10.05 1.77 -7.27
N ALA A 73 -11.04 1.78 -6.38
CA ALA A 73 -11.79 2.97 -6.01
C ALA A 73 -11.49 3.39 -4.56
N ARG A 74 -11.62 4.68 -4.29
CA ARG A 74 -11.52 5.26 -2.95
C ARG A 74 -12.47 4.54 -2.00
N ASN A 75 -11.97 4.13 -0.84
CA ASN A 75 -12.80 3.67 0.26
C ASN A 75 -13.50 4.88 0.93
N PRO A 76 -14.84 5.02 0.83
CA PRO A 76 -15.56 6.14 1.46
C PRO A 76 -15.50 6.11 2.99
N ASP A 77 -15.22 4.95 3.58
CA ASP A 77 -15.14 4.75 5.03
C ASP A 77 -13.70 4.83 5.57
N TYR A 78 -12.76 5.38 4.78
CA TYR A 78 -11.38 5.49 5.23
C TYR A 78 -11.23 6.51 6.37
N TRP A 79 -10.70 6.04 7.50
CA TRP A 79 -10.73 6.77 8.76
C TRP A 79 -9.59 7.79 8.94
N ARG A 80 -8.56 7.79 8.09
CA ARG A 80 -7.42 8.70 8.27
C ARG A 80 -7.68 10.05 7.64
N THR A 81 -7.31 11.08 8.38
CA THR A 81 -7.20 12.45 7.89
C THR A 81 -5.73 12.88 7.85
N THR A 82 -5.46 14.01 7.19
CA THR A 82 -4.17 14.69 7.23
C THR A 82 -4.36 16.19 7.41
N ILE A 83 -3.38 16.86 8.03
CA ILE A 83 -3.40 18.31 8.20
C ILE A 83 -2.42 18.94 7.22
N ILE A 84 -2.90 19.80 6.33
CA ILE A 84 -2.09 20.56 5.37
C ILE A 84 -2.39 22.04 5.59
N ASN A 85 -1.35 22.83 5.90
CA ASN A 85 -1.46 24.27 6.17
C ASN A 85 -2.50 24.63 7.25
N GLY A 86 -2.63 23.77 8.28
CA GLY A 86 -3.57 23.97 9.38
C GLY A 86 -5.03 23.59 9.06
N VAL A 87 -5.29 23.05 7.87
CA VAL A 87 -6.61 22.55 7.46
C VAL A 87 -6.58 21.03 7.46
N GLU A 88 -7.60 20.41 8.04
CA GLU A 88 -7.79 18.96 8.05
C GLU A 88 -8.47 18.51 6.75
N TYR A 89 -7.97 17.41 6.18
CA TYR A 89 -8.47 16.82 4.94
C TYR A 89 -8.64 15.31 5.10
N ASP A 90 -9.71 14.78 4.51
CA ASP A 90 -9.92 13.34 4.38
C ASP A 90 -8.92 12.73 3.39
N LEU A 91 -8.48 11.52 3.68
CA LEU A 91 -7.69 10.71 2.75
C LEU A 91 -8.55 9.58 2.15
N PRO A 92 -8.13 8.99 1.02
CA PRO A 92 -7.13 9.51 0.07
C PRO A 92 -7.63 10.77 -0.67
N PHE A 93 -6.75 11.50 -1.34
CA PHE A 93 -7.13 12.67 -2.15
C PHE A 93 -7.64 12.30 -3.55
N ILE A 94 -7.33 11.10 -4.03
CA ILE A 94 -7.70 10.61 -5.36
C ILE A 94 -8.89 9.66 -5.26
N ASP A 95 -9.70 9.62 -6.31
CA ASP A 95 -10.94 8.83 -6.34
C ASP A 95 -10.73 7.44 -6.92
N GLU A 96 -9.79 7.31 -7.86
CA GLU A 96 -9.50 6.09 -8.59
C GLU A 96 -7.99 5.89 -8.69
N LEU A 97 -7.55 4.64 -8.64
CA LEU A 97 -6.18 4.23 -8.88
C LEU A 97 -6.17 3.05 -9.85
N ILE A 98 -5.41 3.17 -10.94
CA ILE A 98 -5.16 2.08 -11.87
C ILE A 98 -3.69 1.67 -11.75
N MET A 99 -3.45 0.39 -11.49
CA MET A 99 -2.11 -0.20 -11.42
C MET A 99 -1.88 -1.14 -12.61
N PRO A 100 -1.29 -0.66 -13.71
CA PRO A 100 -1.02 -1.49 -14.87
C PRO A 100 0.18 -2.41 -14.67
N PHE A 101 0.10 -3.60 -15.25
CA PHE A 101 1.17 -4.59 -15.27
C PHE A 101 2.09 -4.34 -16.47
N ILE A 102 3.17 -3.59 -16.26
CA ILE A 102 4.18 -3.31 -17.28
C ILE A 102 5.53 -3.89 -16.81
N PRO A 103 5.86 -5.14 -17.18
CA PRO A 103 7.07 -5.81 -16.68
C PRO A 103 8.37 -5.20 -17.20
N ASP A 104 8.35 -4.70 -18.44
CA ASP A 104 9.52 -4.09 -19.07
C ASP A 104 9.77 -2.67 -18.54
N GLU A 105 10.99 -2.45 -18.03
CA GLU A 105 11.37 -1.17 -17.45
C GLU A 105 11.41 -0.05 -18.49
N SER A 106 11.95 -0.32 -19.68
CA SER A 106 12.06 0.72 -20.72
C SER A 106 10.68 1.25 -21.12
N THR A 107 9.68 0.38 -21.13
CA THR A 107 8.28 0.70 -21.37
C THR A 107 7.69 1.50 -20.22
N ARG A 108 7.94 1.13 -18.95
CA ARG A 108 7.54 1.96 -17.79
C ARG A 108 8.15 3.35 -17.86
N MET A 109 9.43 3.45 -18.20
CA MET A 109 10.15 4.72 -18.31
C MET A 109 9.60 5.60 -19.44
N ALA A 110 9.31 5.01 -20.59
CA ALA A 110 8.68 5.72 -21.69
C ALA A 110 7.29 6.22 -21.29
N ALA A 111 6.47 5.36 -20.69
CA ALA A 111 5.12 5.69 -20.24
C ALA A 111 5.11 6.81 -19.18
N LEU A 112 6.07 6.79 -18.25
CA LEU A 112 6.23 7.87 -17.26
C LEU A 112 6.63 9.19 -17.94
N ARG A 113 7.59 9.16 -18.88
CA ARG A 113 8.03 10.36 -19.61
C ARG A 113 6.93 10.97 -20.47
N THR A 114 6.04 10.14 -21.03
CA THR A 114 4.92 10.60 -21.86
C THR A 114 3.67 10.94 -21.07
N GLY A 115 3.68 10.79 -19.73
CA GLY A 115 2.53 11.06 -18.87
C GLY A 115 1.40 10.02 -18.99
N VAL A 116 1.72 8.82 -19.50
CA VAL A 116 0.79 7.67 -19.48
C VAL A 116 0.78 7.02 -18.09
N LEU A 117 1.91 7.06 -17.38
CA LEU A 117 1.97 6.75 -15.95
C LEU A 117 2.19 8.04 -15.17
N ASP A 118 1.42 8.24 -14.10
CA ASP A 118 1.61 9.35 -13.17
C ASP A 118 2.70 9.08 -12.13
N ALA A 119 2.93 7.80 -11.79
CA ALA A 119 3.90 7.36 -10.81
C ALA A 119 4.50 5.99 -11.17
N CYS A 120 5.74 5.75 -10.73
CA CYS A 120 6.42 4.46 -10.85
C CYS A 120 7.13 4.13 -9.55
N LEU A 121 6.68 3.09 -8.84
CA LEU A 121 7.19 2.71 -7.51
C LEU A 121 8.55 1.99 -7.57
N THR A 122 8.97 1.55 -8.75
CA THR A 122 10.24 0.89 -8.98
C THR A 122 10.99 1.59 -10.12
N VAL A 123 12.05 2.30 -9.77
CA VAL A 123 12.99 2.89 -10.74
C VAL A 123 14.39 2.49 -10.28
N ASP A 124 15.16 1.84 -11.16
CA ASP A 124 16.55 1.56 -10.84
C ASP A 124 17.34 2.87 -10.72
N ALA A 125 18.40 2.85 -9.89
CA ALA A 125 19.17 4.06 -9.59
C ALA A 125 19.82 4.72 -10.83
N THR A 126 20.07 3.94 -11.88
CA THR A 126 20.72 4.38 -13.12
C THR A 126 19.79 5.24 -14.00
N PRO A 127 18.53 4.86 -14.26
CA PRO A 127 17.55 5.72 -14.94
C PRO A 127 17.16 7.00 -14.19
N ALA A 128 17.27 7.04 -12.85
CA ALA A 128 16.80 8.16 -12.04
C ALA A 128 17.39 9.52 -12.47
N ALA A 129 18.70 9.57 -12.76
CA ALA A 129 19.35 10.81 -13.20
C ALA A 129 18.86 11.30 -14.59
N SER A 130 18.50 10.37 -15.49
CA SER A 130 17.99 10.72 -16.82
C SER A 130 16.54 11.22 -16.81
N LEU A 131 15.73 10.73 -15.87
CA LEU A 131 14.35 11.19 -15.67
C LEU A 131 14.31 12.64 -15.22
N GLU A 132 15.18 13.01 -14.28
CA GLU A 132 15.24 14.39 -13.77
C GLU A 132 15.53 15.41 -14.87
N MET A 133 16.27 15.01 -15.90
CA MET A 133 16.61 15.86 -17.03
C MET A 133 15.50 15.92 -18.10
N THR A 134 14.62 14.92 -18.17
CA THR A 134 13.66 14.75 -19.28
C THR A 134 12.18 14.91 -18.92
N ALA A 135 11.83 14.88 -17.63
CA ALA A 135 10.46 15.06 -17.14
C ALA A 135 10.40 15.96 -15.87
N PRO A 136 10.71 17.26 -15.97
CA PRO A 136 10.87 18.15 -14.81
C PRO A 136 9.58 18.47 -14.04
N SER A 137 8.39 18.17 -14.58
CA SER A 137 7.09 18.41 -13.95
C SER A 137 6.55 17.25 -13.10
N GLY A 138 7.23 16.09 -13.06
CA GLY A 138 6.78 14.92 -12.29
C GLY A 138 6.94 15.10 -10.78
N ILE A 139 5.96 14.62 -10.00
CA ILE A 139 6.05 14.58 -8.53
C ILE A 139 7.18 13.62 -8.13
N LYS A 140 8.20 14.16 -7.44
CA LYS A 140 9.39 13.41 -7.01
C LYS A 140 9.13 12.64 -5.71
N GLY A 141 9.09 11.31 -5.77
CA GLY A 141 9.24 10.42 -4.62
C GLY A 141 10.60 9.74 -4.64
N LEU A 142 11.63 10.36 -4.04
CA LEU A 142 12.96 9.75 -3.95
C LEU A 142 13.00 8.79 -2.76
N TYR A 143 12.88 7.48 -3.00
CA TYR A 143 13.33 6.48 -2.03
C TYR A 143 14.85 6.45 -2.05
N ARG A 144 15.46 7.13 -1.07
CA ARG A 144 16.90 7.06 -0.82
C ARG A 144 17.23 5.63 -0.41
N LYS A 145 17.99 4.91 -1.25
CA LYS A 145 18.57 3.61 -0.88
C LYS A 145 19.37 3.80 0.41
N ALA A 146 18.93 3.16 1.50
CA ALA A 146 19.73 3.05 2.71
C ALA A 146 20.98 2.25 2.35
N GLY A 147 22.14 2.91 2.42
CA GLY A 147 23.42 2.27 2.17
C GLY A 147 23.80 1.37 3.34
N HIS A 148 24.24 0.16 3.01
CA HIS A 148 25.25 -0.60 3.74
C HIS A 148 26.34 -0.96 2.74
#